data_AF-A0A1V5XTS7-F1
#
_entry.id   AF-A0A1V5XTS7-F1
#
_cell.length_a   1.000
_cell.length_b   1.000
_cell.length_c   1.000
_cell.angle_alpha   90.00
_cell.angle_beta   90.00
_cell.angle_gamma   90.00
#
_symmetry.space_group_name_H-M   'P 1'
#
loop_
_entity.id
_entity.type
_entity.pdbx_description
1 polymer ?
#
loop_
_entity_poly.entity_id
_entity_poly.type
_entity_poly.pdbx_seq_one_letter_code
_entity_poly.pdbx_strand_id
1 'polypeptide(L)'
;MSAKAVRPLWVGVFLSACAMGVGEERADPPNRPPRLDGSIGGEGGYEWPEGGTAGYGAGGFGAGGFGAGGFGAGGFGAEGGEAGNGGQAAMAGAGGSTAACIVGESKVIGNCGWCGTLQQDCDPQGVWGEEYCTGEGVCEPNSEETAKCGNCGTKKRTCLGTCQWSDYGTCAGEGCKPGTTKDCLCSTNAAGTITSCCGQHVCDNECKWGSCGLKPTSKCDWNAGHTYRCCGTRKWEYCLSNCDWSGNCASCDSCCK
;
A
#
# COMPACT_ATOMS: atom_id res chain seq x y z
N MET A 1 -44.72 73.40 -13.75
CA MET A 1 -46.19 73.33 -13.73
C MET A 1 -46.60 72.26 -14.74
N SER A 2 -46.60 70.99 -14.33
CA SER A 2 -47.77 70.21 -13.85
C SER A 2 -48.82 69.92 -14.93
N ALA A 3 -48.87 68.65 -15.37
CA ALA A 3 -50.04 67.82 -15.68
C ALA A 3 -49.59 66.61 -16.53
N LYS A 4 -50.07 65.37 -16.41
CA LYS A 4 -50.86 64.63 -15.42
C LYS A 4 -50.72 63.16 -15.87
N ALA A 5 -50.61 62.23 -14.91
CA ALA A 5 -50.40 60.81 -15.16
C ALA A 5 -51.64 60.09 -15.74
N VAL A 6 -51.42 59.08 -16.59
CA VAL A 6 -52.31 57.90 -16.76
C VAL A 6 -51.42 56.67 -17.04
N ARG A 7 -51.50 55.65 -16.18
CA ARG A 7 -50.96 54.28 -16.38
C ARG A 7 -52.03 53.46 -17.11
N PRO A 8 -51.71 52.47 -17.96
CA PRO A 8 -51.44 51.09 -17.48
C PRO A 8 -50.39 50.39 -18.40
N LEU A 9 -49.97 49.13 -18.31
CA LEU A 9 -50.40 47.92 -17.62
C LEU A 9 -49.14 47.05 -17.47
N TRP A 10 -49.02 46.42 -16.30
CA TRP A 10 -47.92 45.58 -15.86
C TRP A 10 -47.93 44.26 -16.66
N VAL A 11 -46.92 44.00 -17.50
CA VAL A 11 -46.68 42.66 -18.04
C VAL A 11 -45.66 42.00 -17.12
N GLY A 12 -46.16 41.07 -16.31
CA GLY A 12 -45.39 40.32 -15.34
C GLY A 12 -44.24 39.57 -15.99
N VAL A 13 -43.05 39.78 -15.45
CA VAL A 13 -41.93 38.87 -15.56
C VAL A 13 -42.33 37.60 -14.81
N PHE A 14 -42.68 36.53 -15.55
CA PHE A 14 -42.73 35.19 -14.98
C PHE A 14 -41.28 34.74 -14.73
N LEU A 15 -40.78 35.05 -13.53
CA LEU A 15 -39.76 34.23 -12.88
C LEU A 15 -40.44 32.88 -12.59
N SER A 16 -40.31 31.93 -13.50
CA SER A 16 -40.61 30.53 -13.17
C SER A 16 -39.43 30.00 -12.38
N ALA A 17 -39.64 29.82 -11.08
CA ALA A 17 -38.70 29.18 -10.19
C ALA A 17 -38.38 27.77 -10.71
N CYS A 18 -37.08 27.48 -10.92
CA CYS A 18 -36.59 26.10 -10.99
C CYS A 18 -36.78 25.47 -9.61
N ALA A 19 -37.92 24.80 -9.42
CA ALA A 19 -38.12 23.85 -8.34
C ALA A 19 -37.37 22.55 -8.67
N MET A 20 -36.66 22.05 -7.67
CA MET A 20 -35.93 20.79 -7.66
C MET A 20 -36.90 19.59 -7.55
N GLY A 21 -36.47 18.43 -8.07
CA GLY A 21 -37.17 17.13 -7.99
C GLY A 21 -38.10 16.91 -9.19
N VAL A 22 -38.01 15.84 -9.97
CA VAL A 22 -37.76 14.43 -9.64
C VAL A 22 -37.19 13.72 -10.88
N GLY A 23 -36.57 12.56 -10.67
CA GLY A 23 -35.77 11.79 -11.63
C GLY A 23 -36.26 11.78 -13.07
N GLU A 24 -35.35 12.14 -13.98
CA GLU A 24 -35.52 11.97 -15.41
C GLU A 24 -35.30 10.50 -15.75
N GLU A 25 -36.36 9.71 -15.56
CA GLU A 25 -36.50 8.39 -16.16
C GLU A 25 -36.32 8.54 -17.67
N ARG A 26 -35.20 8.04 -18.21
CA ARG A 26 -35.04 7.91 -19.65
C ARG A 26 -36.19 7.04 -20.15
N ALA A 27 -37.10 7.65 -20.91
CA ALA A 27 -38.23 6.96 -21.52
C ALA A 27 -37.78 5.64 -22.16
N ASP A 28 -38.22 4.53 -21.57
CA ASP A 28 -38.12 3.20 -22.17
C ASP A 28 -38.81 3.23 -23.55
N PRO A 29 -38.17 2.72 -24.63
CA PRO A 29 -38.78 2.71 -25.95
C PRO A 29 -40.04 1.81 -25.98
N PRO A 30 -41.06 2.15 -26.81
CA PRO A 30 -42.41 1.57 -26.76
C PRO A 30 -42.53 0.11 -27.23
N ASN A 31 -41.43 -0.65 -27.36
CA ASN A 31 -41.44 -2.04 -27.80
C ASN A 31 -40.50 -2.92 -26.96
N ARG A 32 -40.72 -2.89 -25.64
CA ARG A 32 -40.18 -3.91 -24.74
C ARG A 32 -41.02 -5.20 -24.89
N PRO A 33 -40.45 -6.36 -25.29
CA PRO A 33 -41.13 -7.63 -25.06
C PRO A 33 -41.35 -7.83 -23.55
N PRO A 34 -42.38 -8.56 -23.12
CA PRO A 34 -42.72 -8.66 -21.71
C PRO A 34 -41.50 -9.03 -20.89
N ARG A 35 -41.24 -8.19 -19.89
CA ARG A 35 -40.49 -8.52 -18.68
C ARG A 35 -40.73 -9.99 -18.34
N LEU A 36 -39.74 -10.86 -18.53
CA LEU A 36 -39.63 -12.06 -17.71
C LEU A 36 -39.12 -11.58 -16.34
N ASP A 37 -39.93 -10.79 -15.65
CA ASP A 37 -39.53 -10.07 -14.45
C ASP A 37 -40.36 -10.53 -13.27
N GLY A 38 -39.66 -11.08 -12.29
CA GLY A 38 -40.01 -10.88 -10.90
C GLY A 38 -38.95 -9.95 -10.28
N SER A 39 -38.95 -8.66 -10.61
CA SER A 39 -38.16 -7.64 -9.93
C SER A 39 -39.10 -6.57 -9.40
N ILE A 40 -39.10 -6.46 -8.09
CA ILE A 40 -39.64 -5.34 -7.34
C ILE A 40 -38.41 -4.51 -6.94
N GLY A 41 -38.52 -3.18 -7.09
CA GLY A 41 -37.43 -2.23 -6.92
C GLY A 41 -36.80 -2.20 -5.54
N GLY A 42 -35.64 -1.55 -5.47
CA GLY A 42 -34.93 -1.31 -4.23
C GLY A 42 -33.66 -0.51 -4.49
N GLU A 43 -33.78 0.81 -4.39
CA GLU A 43 -32.68 1.72 -4.16
C GLU A 43 -31.93 1.23 -2.90
N GLY A 44 -30.66 0.87 -3.01
CA GLY A 44 -29.84 0.39 -1.89
C GLY A 44 -28.40 0.79 -2.06
N GLY A 45 -28.00 1.88 -1.39
CA GLY A 45 -26.61 2.27 -1.25
C GLY A 45 -25.83 1.20 -0.48
N TYR A 46 -24.65 0.86 -0.95
CA TYR A 46 -23.74 -0.02 -0.24
C TYR A 46 -22.72 0.83 0.53
N GLU A 47 -22.91 0.90 1.84
CA GLU A 47 -21.85 1.29 2.79
C GLU A 47 -20.91 0.08 2.98
N TRP A 48 -19.60 0.34 2.90
CA TRP A 48 -18.57 -0.66 3.17
C TRP A 48 -18.45 -0.88 4.68
N PRO A 49 -18.51 -2.13 5.20
CA PRO A 49 -18.16 -2.37 6.59
C PRO A 49 -16.64 -2.40 6.75
N GLU A 50 -16.13 -1.42 7.49
CA GLU A 50 -14.80 -1.48 8.11
C GLU A 50 -14.74 -2.66 9.08
N GLY A 51 -13.57 -3.32 9.12
CA GLY A 51 -13.31 -4.47 9.97
C GLY A 51 -13.34 -4.15 11.47
N GLY A 52 -13.68 -5.14 12.28
CA GLY A 52 -13.68 -5.00 13.74
C GLY A 52 -13.95 -6.30 14.49
N THR A 53 -12.89 -7.10 14.65
CA THR A 53 -12.56 -8.02 15.78
C THR A 53 -13.60 -9.01 16.32
N ALA A 54 -13.27 -10.29 16.18
CA ALA A 54 -13.66 -11.34 17.10
C ALA A 54 -12.97 -11.14 18.47
N GLY A 55 -13.74 -11.25 19.56
CA GLY A 55 -13.25 -11.21 20.94
C GLY A 55 -14.20 -12.01 21.83
N TYR A 56 -13.72 -13.16 22.25
CA TYR A 56 -14.35 -14.22 23.05
C TYR A 56 -14.87 -13.74 24.41
N GLY A 57 -15.90 -14.46 24.86
CA GLY A 57 -16.65 -14.19 26.07
C GLY A 57 -15.91 -14.39 27.38
N ALA A 58 -16.57 -13.82 28.40
CA ALA A 58 -16.21 -13.83 29.80
C ALA A 58 -16.06 -15.23 30.42
N GLY A 59 -15.14 -15.33 31.36
CA GLY A 59 -15.04 -16.39 32.35
C GLY A 59 -14.13 -15.93 33.47
N GLY A 60 -14.71 -15.42 34.56
CA GLY A 60 -13.97 -15.04 35.76
C GLY A 60 -14.04 -16.13 36.82
N PHE A 61 -12.89 -16.52 37.38
CA PHE A 61 -12.64 -17.19 38.67
C PHE A 61 -11.13 -16.93 38.93
N GLY A 62 -10.59 -16.60 40.09
CA GLY A 62 -11.03 -16.57 41.48
C GLY A 62 -9.89 -15.97 42.31
N ALA A 63 -10.23 -15.52 43.52
CA ALA A 63 -9.32 -14.95 44.48
C ALA A 63 -8.24 -15.94 44.96
N GLY A 64 -7.06 -15.44 45.27
CA GLY A 64 -5.98 -16.19 45.93
C GLY A 64 -4.85 -15.24 46.33
N GLY A 65 -4.93 -14.68 47.53
CA GLY A 65 -3.86 -13.92 48.14
C GLY A 65 -2.87 -14.84 48.85
N PHE A 66 -1.58 -14.61 48.60
CA PHE A 66 -0.40 -15.04 49.36
C PHE A 66 0.75 -14.20 48.79
N GLY A 67 1.62 -13.54 49.53
CA GLY A 67 1.87 -13.38 50.95
C GLY A 67 3.14 -12.52 51.01
N ALA A 68 3.23 -11.62 51.99
CA ALA A 68 4.42 -10.83 52.23
C ALA A 68 5.64 -11.73 52.54
N GLY A 69 6.82 -11.31 52.06
CA GLY A 69 8.09 -11.94 52.40
C GLY A 69 9.25 -11.11 51.83
N GLY A 70 9.74 -10.15 52.61
CA GLY A 70 10.97 -9.43 52.32
C GLY A 70 12.17 -10.09 52.99
N PHE A 71 13.23 -10.33 52.23
CA PHE A 71 14.62 -10.63 52.66
C PHE A 71 15.47 -10.59 51.38
N GLY A 72 16.63 -9.96 51.27
CA GLY A 72 17.42 -9.14 52.18
C GLY A 72 18.54 -8.47 51.38
N ALA A 73 19.07 -7.38 51.92
CA ALA A 73 20.33 -6.80 51.48
C ALA A 73 21.47 -7.81 51.72
N GLY A 74 22.33 -7.99 50.72
CA GLY A 74 23.56 -8.77 50.82
C GLY A 74 24.64 -8.12 49.98
N GLY A 75 25.48 -7.33 50.63
CA GLY A 75 26.77 -6.91 50.08
C GLY A 75 27.83 -7.96 50.42
N PHE A 76 28.63 -8.32 49.41
CA PHE A 76 29.92 -9.00 49.51
C PHE A 76 30.70 -8.42 48.32
N GLY A 77 31.79 -7.68 48.51
CA GLY A 77 33.07 -8.22 48.94
C GLY A 77 33.98 -8.25 47.71
N ALA A 78 35.04 -7.45 47.75
CA ALA A 78 36.03 -7.30 46.70
C ALA A 78 36.92 -8.56 46.52
N GLU A 79 37.76 -8.49 45.48
CA GLU A 79 39.09 -9.14 45.31
C GLU A 79 39.19 -10.44 44.49
N GLY A 80 40.11 -10.42 43.51
CA GLY A 80 40.62 -11.56 42.70
C GLY A 80 40.21 -11.47 41.22
N GLY A 81 41.06 -11.34 40.21
CA GLY A 81 42.49 -11.61 40.09
C GLY A 81 42.72 -12.57 38.93
N GLU A 82 42.87 -12.07 37.70
CA GLU A 82 43.35 -12.88 36.56
C GLU A 82 44.46 -12.11 35.84
N ALA A 83 45.70 -12.37 36.28
CA ALA A 83 46.90 -12.05 35.54
C ALA A 83 47.04 -13.04 34.38
N GLY A 84 46.68 -12.60 33.17
CA GLY A 84 47.03 -13.28 31.93
C GLY A 84 48.52 -13.14 31.65
N ASN A 85 49.24 -14.24 31.83
CA ASN A 85 50.63 -14.43 31.43
C ASN A 85 50.74 -14.47 29.89
N GLY A 86 51.60 -13.61 29.32
CA GLY A 86 51.91 -13.64 27.90
C GLY A 86 53.06 -12.73 27.52
N GLY A 87 54.29 -13.24 27.60
CA GLY A 87 55.37 -12.80 26.71
C GLY A 87 56.36 -11.79 27.29
N GLN A 88 57.38 -12.30 27.97
CA GLN A 88 58.63 -11.58 28.19
C GLN A 88 59.33 -11.31 26.85
N ALA A 89 59.56 -10.03 26.55
CA ALA A 89 60.67 -9.59 25.70
C ALA A 89 61.26 -8.32 26.32
N ALA A 90 62.03 -8.51 27.39
CA ALA A 90 62.95 -7.49 27.87
C ALA A 90 64.09 -7.37 26.85
N MET A 91 63.98 -6.41 25.92
CA MET A 91 65.14 -5.84 25.26
C MET A 91 65.48 -4.55 25.98
N ALA A 92 66.48 -4.63 26.85
CA ALA A 92 67.12 -3.48 27.45
C ALA A 92 67.77 -2.63 26.36
N GLY A 93 67.23 -1.43 26.15
CA GLY A 93 67.85 -0.35 25.39
C GLY A 93 67.96 0.88 26.29
N ALA A 94 68.97 0.91 27.16
CA ALA A 94 69.36 2.12 27.86
C ALA A 94 70.02 3.08 26.86
N GLY A 95 69.28 4.12 26.45
CA GLY A 95 69.78 5.21 25.62
C GLY A 95 68.71 6.28 25.54
N GLY A 96 68.93 7.41 26.21
CA GLY A 96 67.97 8.50 26.38
C GLY A 96 67.51 9.11 25.05
N SER A 97 66.41 8.60 24.53
CA SER A 97 65.50 9.35 23.67
C SER A 97 64.16 9.36 24.37
N THR A 98 63.50 10.51 24.37
CA THR A 98 62.14 10.73 24.86
C THR A 98 61.13 10.00 23.97
N ALA A 99 61.25 8.67 23.83
CA ALA A 99 60.35 7.87 23.03
C ALA A 99 58.95 7.94 23.68
N ALA A 100 57.95 8.29 22.87
CA ALA A 100 56.60 8.51 23.34
C ALA A 100 55.83 7.19 23.53
N CYS A 101 56.34 6.08 23.01
CA CYS A 101 55.71 4.76 23.00
C CYS A 101 56.72 3.62 22.75
N ILE A 102 56.29 2.36 22.97
CA ILE A 102 57.11 1.16 22.70
C ILE A 102 56.93 0.77 21.23
N VAL A 103 58.03 0.57 20.50
CA VAL A 103 57.99 0.18 19.07
C VAL A 103 57.11 -1.06 18.86
N GLY A 104 56.15 -0.96 17.94
CA GLY A 104 55.21 -2.03 17.62
C GLY A 104 54.00 -2.15 18.57
N GLU A 105 53.92 -1.29 19.58
CA GLU A 105 52.72 -1.15 20.42
C GLU A 105 51.59 -0.48 19.63
N SER A 106 50.37 -0.97 19.83
CA SER A 106 49.14 -0.37 19.29
C SER A 106 48.24 0.13 20.42
N LYS A 107 47.61 1.28 20.24
CA LYS A 107 46.59 1.80 21.18
C LYS A 107 45.29 2.13 20.47
N VAL A 108 44.18 1.87 21.17
CA VAL A 108 42.86 2.36 20.79
C VAL A 108 42.69 3.77 21.36
N ILE A 109 42.40 4.74 20.51
CA ILE A 109 42.24 6.16 20.90
C ILE A 109 40.80 6.66 20.77
N GLY A 110 39.92 5.87 20.16
CA GLY A 110 38.51 6.22 20.07
C GLY A 110 37.73 5.33 19.12
N ASN A 111 36.54 5.81 18.76
CA ASN A 111 35.69 5.20 17.75
C ASN A 111 35.87 5.96 16.43
N CYS A 112 35.66 5.29 15.31
CA CYS A 112 35.63 5.95 14.02
C CYS A 112 34.76 5.22 13.01
N GLY A 113 34.38 5.92 11.94
CA GLY A 113 33.62 5.32 10.84
C GLY A 113 32.32 4.65 11.27
N TRP A 114 31.98 3.57 10.57
CA TRP A 114 30.79 2.76 10.86
C TRP A 114 31.09 1.71 11.94
N CYS A 115 31.03 2.11 13.22
CA CYS A 115 31.34 1.26 14.39
C CYS A 115 32.79 0.73 14.42
N GLY A 116 33.69 1.36 13.67
CA GLY A 116 35.11 1.04 13.70
C GLY A 116 35.81 1.55 14.94
N THR A 117 37.00 1.03 15.15
CA THR A 117 37.90 1.43 16.23
C THR A 117 39.05 2.25 15.66
N LEU A 118 39.26 3.44 16.22
CA LEU A 118 40.36 4.32 15.83
C LEU A 118 41.63 3.88 16.57
N GLN A 119 42.65 3.55 15.80
CA GLN A 119 43.91 3.02 16.30
C GLN A 119 45.11 3.84 15.81
N GLN A 120 46.17 3.83 16.61
CA GLN A 120 47.51 4.26 16.21
C GLN A 120 48.52 3.20 16.62
N ASP A 121 49.54 3.00 15.78
CA ASP A 121 50.68 2.16 16.11
C ASP A 121 51.92 3.02 16.38
N CYS A 122 52.77 2.54 17.28
CA CYS A 122 54.06 3.14 17.54
C CYS A 122 55.05 2.72 16.46
N ASP A 123 55.56 3.69 15.73
CA ASP A 123 56.49 3.48 14.64
C ASP A 123 57.88 2.99 15.13
N PRO A 124 58.78 2.55 14.22
CA PRO A 124 60.14 2.15 14.60
C PRO A 124 61.02 3.28 15.17
N GLN A 125 60.58 4.55 15.11
CA GLN A 125 61.26 5.70 15.70
C GLN A 125 60.78 5.99 17.13
N GLY A 126 59.81 5.23 17.65
CA GLY A 126 59.25 5.43 18.99
C GLY A 126 58.28 6.62 19.06
N VAL A 127 57.63 6.94 17.93
CA VAL A 127 56.63 8.00 17.79
C VAL A 127 55.28 7.38 17.37
N TRP A 128 54.18 7.94 17.87
CA TRP A 128 52.85 7.52 17.44
C TRP A 128 52.63 7.88 15.96
N GLY A 129 52.30 6.87 15.16
CA GLY A 129 52.01 7.02 13.74
C GLY A 129 50.65 7.65 13.46
N GLU A 130 50.28 7.68 12.18
CA GLU A 130 48.99 8.20 11.73
C GLU A 130 47.82 7.38 12.30
N GLU A 131 46.70 8.05 12.52
CA GLU A 131 45.46 7.43 12.97
C GLU A 131 44.81 6.66 11.82
N TYR A 132 44.36 5.45 12.08
CA TYR A 132 43.64 4.65 11.10
C TYR A 132 42.48 3.90 11.75
N CYS A 133 41.46 3.64 10.94
CA CYS A 133 40.28 2.91 11.35
C CYS A 133 40.43 1.42 11.08
N THR A 134 39.99 0.61 12.03
CA THR A 134 39.90 -0.84 11.88
C THR A 134 38.52 -1.34 12.27
N GLY A 135 38.09 -2.46 11.68
CA GLY A 135 36.83 -3.10 12.03
C GLY A 135 35.58 -2.30 11.68
N GLU A 136 35.66 -1.38 10.70
CA GLU A 136 34.48 -0.69 10.21
C GLU A 136 33.46 -1.67 9.63
N GLY A 137 32.20 -1.43 9.94
CA GLY A 137 31.06 -2.14 9.39
C GLY A 137 30.72 -1.70 7.98
N VAL A 138 29.61 -2.22 7.48
CA VAL A 138 29.15 -2.01 6.10
C VAL A 138 28.09 -0.92 5.95
N CYS A 139 27.60 -0.38 7.08
CA CYS A 139 26.55 0.63 7.11
C CYS A 139 26.57 1.45 8.40
N GLU A 140 26.02 2.66 8.34
CA GLU A 140 25.82 3.53 9.50
C GLU A 140 24.69 2.99 10.40
N PRO A 141 24.85 2.94 11.74
CA PRO A 141 23.83 2.44 12.64
C PRO A 141 22.47 3.10 12.44
N ASN A 142 21.42 2.29 12.47
CA ASN A 142 20.02 2.70 12.28
C ASN A 142 19.68 3.26 10.89
N SER A 143 20.63 3.28 9.95
CA SER A 143 20.30 3.58 8.55
C SER A 143 19.32 2.55 7.99
N GLU A 144 18.44 2.98 7.08
CA GLU A 144 17.50 2.10 6.39
C GLU A 144 17.93 1.91 4.93
N GLU A 145 17.76 0.69 4.43
CA GLU A 145 17.90 0.38 3.02
C GLU A 145 16.61 -0.24 2.50
N THR A 146 16.15 0.26 1.35
CA THR A 146 14.95 -0.25 0.66
C THR A 146 15.34 -0.95 -0.64
N ALA A 147 14.79 -2.14 -0.85
CA ALA A 147 14.97 -2.91 -2.09
C ALA A 147 13.62 -3.30 -2.70
N LYS A 148 13.59 -3.45 -4.03
CA LYS A 148 12.42 -3.96 -4.76
C LYS A 148 12.22 -5.45 -4.47
N CYS A 149 10.97 -5.90 -4.45
CA CYS A 149 10.65 -7.31 -4.36
C CYS A 149 9.21 -7.62 -4.84
N GLY A 150 8.93 -8.90 -5.11
CA GLY A 150 7.58 -9.36 -5.45
C GLY A 150 6.95 -8.64 -6.65
N ASN A 151 5.62 -8.47 -6.59
CA ASN A 151 4.84 -7.74 -7.61
C ASN A 151 4.91 -6.23 -7.36
N CYS A 152 6.05 -5.62 -7.73
CA CYS A 152 6.35 -4.19 -7.54
C CYS A 152 6.31 -3.71 -6.07
N GLY A 153 6.44 -4.63 -5.11
CA GLY A 153 6.56 -4.31 -3.71
C GLY A 153 7.96 -3.80 -3.34
N THR A 154 8.09 -3.42 -2.08
CA THR A 154 9.36 -3.03 -1.47
C THR A 154 9.55 -3.74 -0.15
N LYS A 155 10.81 -4.06 0.17
CA LYS A 155 11.21 -4.57 1.46
C LYS A 155 12.30 -3.68 2.03
N LYS A 156 12.34 -3.59 3.35
CA LYS A 156 13.29 -2.75 4.08
C LYS A 156 14.18 -3.61 4.97
N ARG A 157 15.41 -3.15 5.18
CA ARG A 157 16.29 -3.61 6.25
C ARG A 157 16.89 -2.43 6.97
N THR A 158 17.33 -2.65 8.20
CA THR A 158 17.92 -1.62 9.05
C THR A 158 19.33 -2.03 9.41
N CYS A 159 20.25 -1.08 9.41
CA CYS A 159 21.59 -1.30 9.91
C CYS A 159 21.55 -1.39 11.42
N LEU A 160 22.04 -2.49 11.97
CA LEU A 160 22.06 -2.73 13.41
C LEU A 160 23.12 -1.85 14.09
N GLY A 161 23.05 -1.76 15.42
CA GLY A 161 24.08 -1.07 16.22
C GLY A 161 25.48 -1.69 16.10
N THR A 162 25.61 -2.86 15.49
CA THR A 162 26.86 -3.53 15.13
C THR A 162 27.39 -3.12 13.76
N CYS A 163 26.78 -2.12 13.11
CA CYS A 163 27.12 -1.66 11.75
C CYS A 163 27.08 -2.77 10.69
N GLN A 164 26.16 -3.73 10.88
CA GLN A 164 25.85 -4.78 9.93
C GLN A 164 24.38 -4.66 9.56
N TRP A 165 24.07 -4.93 8.29
CA TRP A 165 22.69 -4.95 7.83
C TRP A 165 21.93 -6.10 8.50
N SER A 166 20.72 -5.80 8.99
CA SER A 166 19.77 -6.85 9.33
C SER A 166 19.34 -7.62 8.08
N ASP A 167 18.64 -8.73 8.29
CA ASP A 167 17.86 -9.33 7.22
C ASP A 167 16.82 -8.33 6.69
N TYR A 168 16.47 -8.47 5.42
CA TYR A 168 15.32 -7.76 4.88
C TYR A 168 14.03 -8.29 5.53
N GLY A 169 13.15 -7.36 5.87
CA GLY A 169 11.78 -7.68 6.23
C GLY A 169 10.98 -8.27 5.07
N THR A 170 9.70 -8.52 5.34
CA THR A 170 8.76 -9.00 4.34
C THR A 170 8.51 -7.96 3.25
N CYS A 171 8.09 -8.43 2.07
CA CYS A 171 7.63 -7.54 1.01
C CYS A 171 6.32 -6.86 1.41
N ALA A 172 6.29 -5.54 1.26
CA ALA A 172 5.12 -4.70 1.48
C ALA A 172 4.77 -3.94 0.20
N GLY A 173 3.51 -3.52 0.08
CA GLY A 173 3.03 -2.75 -1.06
C GLY A 173 3.01 -3.53 -2.38
N GLU A 174 2.88 -4.86 -2.31
CA GLU A 174 2.73 -5.68 -3.50
C GLU A 174 1.40 -5.38 -4.20
N GLY A 175 1.44 -5.28 -5.52
CA GLY A 175 0.28 -5.09 -6.37
C GLY A 175 -0.15 -6.39 -7.06
N CYS A 176 -0.89 -6.22 -8.15
CA CYS A 176 -1.19 -7.34 -9.03
C CYS A 176 0.07 -7.79 -9.78
N LYS A 177 0.12 -9.04 -10.21
CA LYS A 177 1.22 -9.53 -11.04
C LYS A 177 1.07 -8.97 -12.46
N PRO A 178 2.09 -8.33 -13.05
CA PRO A 178 1.99 -7.77 -14.41
C PRO A 178 1.49 -8.79 -15.42
N GLY A 179 0.56 -8.35 -16.29
CA GLY A 179 -0.07 -9.19 -17.31
C GLY A 179 -1.17 -10.13 -16.79
N THR A 180 -1.38 -10.24 -15.48
CA THR A 180 -2.58 -10.92 -14.97
C THR A 180 -3.84 -10.14 -15.28
N THR A 181 -4.95 -10.86 -15.37
CA THR A 181 -6.25 -10.29 -15.75
C THR A 181 -7.29 -10.61 -14.69
N LYS A 182 -8.17 -9.66 -14.42
CA LYS A 182 -9.33 -9.84 -13.55
C LYS A 182 -10.59 -9.39 -14.28
N ASP A 183 -11.68 -10.13 -14.11
CA ASP A 183 -12.95 -9.79 -14.72
C ASP A 183 -13.51 -8.47 -14.21
N CYS A 184 -14.13 -7.72 -15.11
CA CYS A 184 -14.91 -6.51 -14.84
C CYS A 184 -16.06 -6.40 -15.86
N LEU A 185 -16.90 -5.37 -15.74
CA LEU A 185 -18.15 -5.24 -16.52
C LEU A 185 -18.95 -6.55 -16.44
N CYS A 186 -19.25 -6.91 -15.20
CA CYS A 186 -20.02 -8.11 -14.88
C CYS A 186 -21.50 -7.74 -14.73
N SER A 187 -22.35 -8.41 -15.49
CA SER A 187 -23.80 -8.37 -15.30
C SER A 187 -24.24 -9.29 -14.18
N THR A 188 -25.25 -8.87 -13.42
CA THR A 188 -25.98 -9.72 -12.48
C THR A 188 -27.41 -9.98 -12.96
N ASN A 189 -27.99 -11.10 -12.55
CA ASN A 189 -29.43 -11.33 -12.69
C ASN A 189 -30.21 -10.59 -11.58
N ALA A 190 -31.55 -10.64 -11.62
CA ALA A 190 -32.41 -10.06 -10.59
C ALA A 190 -32.13 -10.60 -9.16
N ALA A 191 -31.53 -11.79 -9.06
CA ALA A 191 -31.10 -12.39 -7.79
C ALA A 191 -29.68 -11.95 -7.34
N GLY A 192 -29.04 -11.02 -8.04
CA GLY A 192 -27.70 -10.51 -7.72
C GLY A 192 -26.54 -11.46 -8.07
N THR A 193 -26.81 -12.58 -8.75
CA THR A 193 -25.78 -13.54 -9.16
C THR A 193 -25.08 -13.05 -10.43
N ILE A 194 -23.74 -13.06 -10.45
CA ILE A 194 -22.95 -12.73 -11.65
C ILE A 194 -23.29 -13.75 -12.76
N THR A 195 -23.76 -13.24 -13.89
CA THR A 195 -24.15 -14.05 -15.04
C THR A 195 -23.07 -14.10 -16.10
N SER A 196 -22.45 -12.95 -16.43
CA SER A 196 -21.42 -12.86 -17.46
C SER A 196 -20.58 -11.60 -17.27
N CYS A 197 -19.27 -11.70 -17.53
CA CYS A 197 -18.33 -10.57 -17.46
C CYS A 197 -17.64 -10.38 -18.81
N CYS A 198 -17.94 -9.26 -19.46
CA CYS A 198 -17.44 -8.97 -20.80
C CYS A 198 -16.18 -8.10 -20.82
N GLY A 199 -15.80 -7.54 -19.67
CA GLY A 199 -14.59 -6.77 -19.49
C GLY A 199 -13.50 -7.49 -18.71
N GLN A 200 -12.26 -7.03 -18.87
CA GLN A 200 -11.16 -7.36 -17.98
C GLN A 200 -10.35 -6.11 -17.59
N HIS A 201 -9.86 -6.10 -16.37
CA HIS A 201 -8.70 -5.31 -15.98
C HIS A 201 -7.45 -6.09 -16.37
N VAL A 202 -6.45 -5.41 -16.92
CA VAL A 202 -5.11 -5.95 -17.12
C VAL A 202 -4.20 -5.28 -16.12
N CYS A 203 -3.42 -6.08 -15.40
CA CYS A 203 -2.39 -5.55 -14.51
C CYS A 203 -1.23 -4.98 -15.34
N ASP A 204 -0.89 -3.72 -15.10
CA ASP A 204 0.23 -3.04 -15.78
C ASP A 204 1.59 -3.42 -15.18
N ASN A 205 2.67 -2.86 -15.75
CA ASN A 205 4.04 -3.13 -15.30
C ASN A 205 4.38 -2.39 -13.98
N GLU A 206 3.55 -1.42 -13.60
CA GLU A 206 3.56 -0.73 -12.31
C GLU A 206 2.76 -1.51 -11.25
N CYS A 207 2.33 -2.74 -11.57
CA CYS A 207 1.55 -3.64 -10.73
C CYS A 207 0.23 -3.05 -10.24
N LYS A 208 -0.38 -2.17 -11.04
CA LYS A 208 -1.69 -1.59 -10.82
C LYS A 208 -2.69 -2.19 -11.79
N TRP A 209 -3.92 -2.32 -11.33
CA TRP A 209 -5.01 -2.69 -12.23
C TRP A 209 -5.28 -1.52 -13.16
N GLY A 210 -5.12 -1.75 -14.47
CA GLY A 210 -5.51 -0.78 -15.49
C GLY A 210 -7.02 -0.54 -15.50
N SER A 211 -7.47 0.38 -16.34
CA SER A 211 -8.90 0.62 -16.56
C SER A 211 -9.62 -0.64 -17.03
N CYS A 212 -10.90 -0.77 -16.67
CA CYS A 212 -11.72 -1.85 -17.19
C CYS A 212 -11.96 -1.62 -18.70
N GLY A 213 -11.56 -2.59 -19.51
CA GLY A 213 -11.82 -2.61 -20.96
C GLY A 213 -12.49 -3.91 -21.38
N LEU A 214 -13.04 -3.96 -22.59
CA LEU A 214 -13.59 -5.20 -23.13
C LEU A 214 -12.50 -6.27 -23.24
N LYS A 215 -12.86 -7.52 -22.93
CA LYS A 215 -11.98 -8.67 -23.19
C LYS A 215 -11.68 -8.74 -24.70
N PRO A 216 -10.51 -9.25 -25.11
CA PRO A 216 -10.17 -9.43 -26.53
C PRO A 216 -11.21 -10.26 -27.31
N THR A 217 -11.90 -11.18 -26.62
CA THR A 217 -12.95 -12.03 -27.20
C THR A 217 -14.32 -11.35 -27.23
N SER A 218 -14.56 -10.32 -26.41
CA SER A 218 -15.84 -9.63 -26.31
C SER A 218 -16.00 -8.61 -27.42
N LYS A 219 -17.17 -8.58 -28.06
CA LYS A 219 -17.56 -7.56 -29.03
C LYS A 219 -18.38 -6.44 -28.43
N CYS A 220 -18.92 -6.66 -27.24
CA CYS A 220 -19.79 -5.73 -26.53
C CYS A 220 -19.79 -5.99 -25.02
N ASP A 221 -20.29 -5.01 -24.29
CA ASP A 221 -20.51 -5.10 -22.85
C ASP A 221 -21.93 -5.63 -22.57
N TRP A 222 -22.06 -6.85 -22.04
CA TRP A 222 -23.38 -7.39 -21.69
C TRP A 222 -23.87 -6.73 -20.41
N ASN A 223 -25.05 -6.10 -20.49
CA ASN A 223 -25.80 -5.58 -19.36
C ASN A 223 -27.22 -6.13 -19.37
N ALA A 224 -27.41 -7.45 -19.18
CA ALA A 224 -28.74 -8.09 -19.18
C ALA A 224 -29.64 -7.72 -20.40
N GLY A 225 -29.04 -7.47 -21.57
CA GLY A 225 -29.75 -7.06 -22.80
C GLY A 225 -30.03 -5.56 -22.91
N HIS A 226 -29.55 -4.74 -21.98
CA HIS A 226 -29.69 -3.29 -21.99
C HIS A 226 -28.60 -2.57 -22.80
N THR A 227 -27.55 -3.28 -23.22
CA THR A 227 -26.55 -2.75 -24.16
C THR A 227 -26.99 -3.04 -25.58
N TYR A 228 -27.26 -1.99 -26.34
CA TYR A 228 -27.70 -2.08 -27.73
C TYR A 228 -26.96 -1.09 -28.63
N ARG A 229 -26.92 -1.39 -29.92
CA ARG A 229 -26.41 -0.47 -30.95
C ARG A 229 -27.30 -0.49 -32.19
N CYS A 230 -27.21 0.57 -32.99
CA CYS A 230 -27.84 0.62 -34.30
C CYS A 230 -27.14 -0.33 -35.27
N CYS A 231 -27.91 -1.11 -36.02
CA CYS A 231 -27.38 -2.02 -37.05
C CYS A 231 -28.03 -1.76 -38.44
N GLY A 232 -28.45 -0.52 -38.67
CA GLY A 232 -29.06 -0.04 -39.91
C GLY A 232 -30.08 1.07 -39.65
N THR A 233 -30.86 1.43 -40.67
CA THR A 233 -31.96 2.40 -40.53
C THR A 233 -33.09 1.77 -39.74
N ARG A 234 -33.50 2.39 -38.62
CA ARG A 234 -34.61 1.91 -37.79
C ARG A 234 -34.43 0.47 -37.28
N LYS A 235 -33.20 0.06 -37.00
CA LYS A 235 -32.88 -1.28 -36.51
C LYS A 235 -31.82 -1.27 -35.42
N TRP A 236 -31.98 -2.15 -34.45
CA TRP A 236 -31.07 -2.30 -33.32
C TRP A 236 -30.67 -3.76 -33.13
N GLU A 237 -29.47 -3.96 -32.61
CA GLU A 237 -28.97 -5.25 -32.14
C GLU A 237 -28.50 -5.13 -30.71
N TYR A 238 -28.53 -6.25 -29.99
CA TYR A 238 -28.26 -6.31 -28.56
C TYR A 238 -26.96 -7.04 -28.33
N CYS A 239 -26.24 -6.63 -27.30
CA CYS A 239 -25.21 -7.50 -26.76
C CYS A 239 -25.90 -8.73 -26.16
N LEU A 240 -25.30 -9.91 -26.27
CA LEU A 240 -25.76 -11.16 -25.66
C LEU A 240 -24.85 -11.54 -24.47
N SER A 241 -25.28 -12.49 -23.65
CA SER A 241 -24.52 -12.96 -22.47
C SER A 241 -23.17 -13.61 -22.81
N ASN A 242 -22.98 -14.05 -24.06
CA ASN A 242 -21.69 -14.49 -24.57
C ASN A 242 -20.77 -13.33 -25.01
N CYS A 243 -21.16 -12.08 -24.73
CA CYS A 243 -20.41 -10.86 -25.11
C CYS A 243 -20.29 -10.64 -26.62
N ASP A 244 -21.14 -11.29 -27.41
CA ASP A 244 -21.28 -11.06 -28.85
C ASP A 244 -22.55 -10.27 -29.15
N TRP A 245 -22.55 -9.57 -30.28
CA TRP A 245 -23.77 -8.97 -30.80
C TRP A 245 -24.72 -10.05 -31.30
N SER A 246 -26.03 -9.84 -31.13
CA SER A 246 -27.06 -10.79 -31.54
C SER A 246 -27.01 -11.15 -33.02
N GLY A 247 -26.38 -10.32 -33.87
CA GLY A 247 -26.29 -10.48 -35.32
C GLY A 247 -27.62 -10.31 -36.05
N ASN A 248 -28.73 -10.42 -35.32
CA ASN A 248 -30.08 -10.16 -35.77
C ASN A 248 -30.51 -8.75 -35.37
N CYS A 249 -30.80 -7.96 -36.39
CA CYS A 249 -31.33 -6.62 -36.26
C CYS A 249 -32.85 -6.64 -36.02
N ALA A 250 -33.27 -6.25 -34.82
CA ALA A 250 -34.67 -6.01 -34.52
C ALA A 250 -35.12 -4.67 -35.10
N SER A 251 -36.31 -4.61 -35.71
CA SER A 251 -36.89 -3.37 -36.22
C SER A 251 -37.36 -2.47 -35.07
N CYS A 252 -37.22 -1.16 -35.22
CA CYS A 252 -37.86 -0.20 -34.32
C CYS A 252 -38.19 1.12 -35.02
N ASP A 253 -39.34 1.70 -34.71
CA ASP A 253 -39.87 2.83 -35.48
C ASP A 253 -39.13 4.16 -35.28
N SER A 254 -38.23 4.28 -34.29
CA SER A 254 -37.64 5.57 -33.92
C SER A 254 -36.20 5.57 -33.35
N CYS A 255 -35.49 4.45 -33.28
CA CYS A 255 -34.23 4.38 -32.51
C CYS A 255 -32.96 4.79 -33.27
N CYS A 256 -32.97 4.79 -34.62
CA CYS A 256 -31.80 5.12 -35.44
C CYS A 256 -32.27 5.98 -36.63
N LYS A 257 -31.91 7.27 -36.63
CA LYS A 257 -32.17 8.22 -37.71
C LYS A 257 -31.00 8.27 -38.68
#